data_AF-A0A2S5GC80-F1
#
_entry.id   AF-A0A2S5GC80-F1
#
_cell.length_a   1.000
_cell.length_b   1.000
_cell.length_c   1.000
_cell.angle_alpha   90.00
_cell.angle_beta   90.00
_cell.angle_gamma   90.00
#
_symmetry.space_group_name_H-M   'P 1'
#
loop_
_entity.id
_entity.type
_entity.pdbx_description
1 polymer ?
#
loop_
_entity_poly.entity_id
_entity_poly.type
_entity_poly.pdbx_seq_one_letter_code
_entity_poly.pdbx_strand_id
1 'polypeptide(L)'
;MKTKWIISFVLSAVMVAAAVSAGLSIREHMAEQLPHQQSYLVEDQINDQQKQLIDELEKNKAEAVYEAQNKVVQIETPVGSIGSGFLYTTGGDVITNAHVVANTEEVTVISAQAVPYTGRVIGISETEDIAVVRVEELSGIEPLEVEMEKKADLKDPVLALGSPLGFQNTVMTGEITDTRQSFKIDPFHYNEVDQITAPISPGNSGGPLLHAETLKVIGITSAEEPQKDVGYSIPIQDVVDQLEHWIEEPLEELPVFSQYAAQAGDLPFPSKEEQALYLIEYFYSSLQFGDYVTAYSIMSSAYKSENRYEDFRNEFLSVSSLSLEAAEVFDVSEEIKVNATVEYEVFEDDQLVTNTEVYEIMVGRENNHLKIKQLSRN
;
A
#
# COMPACT_ATOMS: atom_id res chain seq x y z
N MET A 1 -29.30 -55.80 -35.70
CA MET A 1 -29.20 -54.86 -34.55
C MET A 1 -27.84 -54.16 -34.41
N LYS A 2 -26.84 -54.31 -35.32
CA LYS A 2 -25.53 -53.63 -35.20
C LYS A 2 -25.34 -52.39 -36.08
N THR A 3 -26.18 -52.18 -37.10
CA THR A 3 -26.00 -51.09 -38.09
C THR A 3 -26.51 -49.72 -37.64
N LYS A 4 -27.51 -49.65 -36.75
CA LYS A 4 -28.09 -48.37 -36.30
C LYS A 4 -27.16 -47.57 -35.35
N TRP A 5 -26.32 -48.24 -34.56
CA TRP A 5 -25.36 -47.58 -33.66
C TRP A 5 -24.18 -46.97 -34.42
N ILE A 6 -23.68 -47.67 -35.46
CA ILE A 6 -22.59 -47.18 -36.30
C ILE A 6 -23.02 -45.89 -37.02
N ILE A 7 -24.26 -45.85 -37.54
CA ILE A 7 -24.79 -44.66 -38.20
C ILE A 7 -24.87 -43.48 -37.22
N SER A 8 -25.31 -43.69 -35.98
CA SER A 8 -25.41 -42.62 -34.97
C SER A 8 -24.04 -42.11 -34.53
N PHE A 9 -23.04 -43.00 -34.43
CA PHE A 9 -21.68 -42.64 -34.04
C PHE A 9 -20.98 -41.84 -35.15
N VAL A 10 -21.16 -42.25 -36.41
CA VAL A 10 -20.65 -41.54 -37.58
C VAL A 10 -21.31 -40.16 -37.71
N LEU A 11 -22.63 -40.07 -37.49
CA LEU A 11 -23.34 -38.77 -37.55
C LEU A 11 -22.85 -37.80 -36.47
N SER A 12 -22.58 -38.30 -35.27
CA SER A 12 -22.07 -37.50 -34.15
C SER A 12 -20.64 -37.01 -34.41
N ALA A 13 -19.77 -37.89 -34.94
CA ALA A 13 -18.41 -37.52 -35.31
C ALA A 13 -18.38 -36.45 -36.41
N VAL A 14 -19.29 -36.55 -37.40
CA VAL A 14 -19.42 -35.55 -38.46
C VAL A 14 -19.91 -34.20 -37.91
N MET A 15 -20.86 -34.20 -36.97
CA MET A 15 -21.34 -32.98 -36.32
C MET A 15 -20.25 -32.28 -35.51
N VAL A 16 -19.45 -33.04 -34.76
CA VAL A 16 -18.31 -32.50 -33.99
C VAL A 16 -17.24 -31.94 -34.93
N ALA A 17 -16.90 -32.66 -36.00
CA ALA A 17 -15.93 -32.18 -36.98
C ALA A 17 -16.40 -30.90 -37.68
N ALA A 18 -17.68 -30.81 -38.02
CA ALA A 18 -18.27 -29.61 -38.60
C ALA A 18 -18.26 -28.42 -37.61
N ALA A 19 -18.55 -28.66 -36.33
CA ALA A 19 -18.50 -27.63 -35.29
C ALA A 19 -17.08 -27.12 -35.04
N VAL A 20 -16.08 -28.02 -35.00
CA VAL A 20 -14.66 -27.65 -34.87
C VAL A 20 -14.19 -26.86 -36.08
N SER A 21 -14.54 -27.29 -37.29
CA SER A 21 -14.18 -26.57 -38.52
C SER A 21 -14.83 -25.19 -38.60
N ALA A 22 -16.11 -25.07 -38.20
CA ALA A 22 -16.79 -23.79 -38.12
C ALA A 22 -16.15 -22.87 -37.07
N GLY A 23 -15.79 -23.42 -35.90
CA GLY A 23 -15.08 -22.68 -34.86
C GLY A 23 -13.71 -22.17 -35.31
N LEU A 24 -12.95 -23.00 -36.04
CA LEU A 24 -11.66 -22.61 -36.60
C LEU A 24 -11.80 -21.54 -37.70
N SER A 25 -12.77 -21.67 -38.60
CA SER A 25 -13.02 -20.65 -39.64
C SER A 25 -13.56 -19.34 -39.05
N ILE A 26 -14.40 -19.39 -38.01
CA ILE A 26 -14.82 -18.18 -37.28
C ILE A 26 -13.61 -17.55 -36.58
N ARG A 27 -12.73 -18.35 -35.97
CA ARG A 27 -11.50 -17.85 -35.35
C ARG A 27 -10.59 -17.17 -36.37
N GLU A 28 -10.40 -17.76 -37.55
CA GLU A 28 -9.59 -17.17 -38.63
C GLU A 28 -10.24 -15.90 -39.20
N HIS A 29 -11.55 -15.90 -39.45
CA HIS A 29 -12.26 -14.70 -39.95
C HIS A 29 -12.40 -13.59 -38.89
N MET A 30 -12.47 -13.93 -37.60
CA MET A 30 -12.46 -12.93 -36.52
C MET A 30 -11.05 -12.42 -36.24
N ALA A 31 -10.01 -13.25 -36.38
CA ALA A 31 -8.62 -12.77 -36.28
C ALA A 31 -8.28 -11.75 -37.38
N GLU A 32 -8.90 -11.83 -38.56
CA GLU A 32 -8.73 -10.85 -39.65
C GLU A 32 -9.65 -9.61 -39.52
N GLN A 33 -10.67 -9.63 -38.65
CA GLN A 33 -11.66 -8.54 -38.50
C GLN A 33 -11.69 -7.90 -37.12
N LEU A 34 -10.81 -8.31 -36.19
CA LEU A 34 -10.58 -7.53 -34.98
C LEU A 34 -10.10 -6.15 -35.42
N PRO A 35 -10.77 -5.05 -35.02
CA PRO A 35 -10.16 -3.75 -35.18
C PRO A 35 -8.82 -3.82 -34.46
N HIS A 36 -7.73 -3.51 -35.17
CA HIS A 36 -6.49 -3.17 -34.51
C HIS A 36 -6.81 -1.99 -33.60
N GLN A 37 -7.12 -2.28 -32.35
CA GLN A 37 -7.08 -1.30 -31.29
C GLN A 37 -5.58 -1.05 -31.09
N GLN A 38 -5.03 -0.20 -31.94
CA GLN A 38 -3.79 0.49 -31.61
C GLN A 38 -4.07 1.11 -30.24
N SER A 39 -3.37 0.60 -29.24
CA SER A 39 -3.14 1.35 -28.02
C SER A 39 -2.66 2.72 -28.47
N TYR A 40 -3.40 3.78 -28.14
CA TYR A 40 -2.95 5.16 -28.31
C TYR A 40 -1.91 5.50 -27.22
N LEU A 41 -1.09 4.52 -26.80
CA LEU A 41 0.16 4.83 -26.16
C LEU A 41 1.09 5.36 -27.24
N VAL A 42 1.36 6.65 -27.09
CA VAL A 42 2.34 7.43 -27.82
C VAL A 42 3.72 6.89 -27.43
N GLU A 43 4.08 5.66 -27.76
CA GLU A 43 5.42 5.13 -27.48
C GLU A 43 6.39 5.53 -28.62
N ASP A 44 5.91 5.51 -29.86
CA ASP A 44 6.74 5.72 -31.07
C ASP A 44 6.99 7.19 -31.46
N GLN A 45 6.55 8.16 -30.66
CA GLN A 45 6.72 9.60 -30.96
C GLN A 45 7.14 10.48 -29.77
N ILE A 46 7.64 9.91 -28.67
CA ILE A 46 8.22 10.73 -27.60
C ILE A 46 9.61 11.17 -28.04
N ASN A 47 9.74 12.44 -28.44
CA ASN A 47 11.05 13.00 -28.71
C ASN A 47 11.81 13.26 -27.39
N ASP A 48 13.13 13.47 -27.49
CA ASP A 48 14.00 13.66 -26.31
C ASP A 48 13.52 14.77 -25.36
N GLN A 49 12.79 15.79 -25.87
CA GLN A 49 12.23 16.86 -25.03
C GLN A 49 10.99 16.41 -24.26
N GLN A 50 10.12 15.60 -24.86
CA GLN A 50 8.96 15.04 -24.17
C GLN A 50 9.38 14.00 -23.13
N LYS A 51 10.42 13.22 -23.42
CA LYS A 51 11.01 12.29 -22.45
C LYS A 51 11.62 13.04 -21.26
N GLN A 52 12.38 14.10 -21.52
CA GLN A 52 12.89 14.98 -20.45
C GLN A 52 11.77 15.61 -19.61
N LEU A 53 10.65 15.98 -20.23
CA LEU A 53 9.51 16.55 -19.52
C LEU A 53 8.80 15.51 -18.65
N ILE A 54 8.65 14.27 -19.13
CA ILE A 54 8.11 13.15 -18.35
C ILE A 54 9.05 12.83 -17.19
N ASP A 55 10.36 12.70 -17.44
CA ASP A 55 11.37 12.47 -16.39
C ASP A 55 11.35 13.57 -15.32
N GLU A 56 11.18 14.84 -15.73
CA GLU A 56 11.06 15.98 -14.81
C GLU A 56 9.75 15.96 -14.03
N LEU A 57 8.63 15.60 -14.66
CA LEU A 57 7.33 15.44 -14.02
C LEU A 57 7.34 14.30 -13.00
N GLU A 58 7.89 13.15 -13.36
CA GLU A 58 8.03 11.98 -12.47
C GLU A 58 8.94 12.31 -11.29
N LYS A 59 10.06 13.00 -11.54
CA LYS A 59 10.95 13.46 -10.48
C LYS A 59 10.24 14.42 -9.53
N ASN A 60 9.48 15.38 -10.05
CA ASN A 60 8.74 16.33 -9.22
C ASN A 60 7.65 15.63 -8.40
N LYS A 61 7.01 14.60 -8.96
CA LYS A 61 6.03 13.78 -8.25
C LYS A 61 6.68 12.96 -7.14
N ALA A 62 7.82 12.32 -7.41
CA ALA A 62 8.58 11.57 -6.40
C ALA A 62 9.04 12.47 -5.25
N GLU A 63 9.53 13.68 -5.55
CA GLU A 63 9.91 14.67 -4.53
C GLU A 63 8.70 15.12 -3.70
N ALA A 64 7.54 15.34 -4.34
CA ALA A 64 6.33 15.71 -3.62
C ALA A 64 5.76 14.57 -2.74
N VAL A 65 5.86 13.32 -3.19
CA VAL A 65 5.53 12.15 -2.35
C VAL A 65 6.50 12.04 -1.17
N TYR A 66 7.79 12.30 -1.39
CA TYR A 66 8.80 12.33 -0.34
C TYR A 66 8.52 13.43 0.71
N GLU A 67 8.11 14.61 0.28
CA GLU A 67 7.67 15.67 1.18
C GLU A 67 6.39 15.30 1.95
N ALA A 68 5.46 14.59 1.32
CA ALA A 68 4.28 14.07 2.00
C ALA A 68 4.63 13.01 3.05
N GLN A 69 5.54 12.09 2.71
CA GLN A 69 6.10 11.09 3.62
C GLN A 69 6.69 11.73 4.89
N ASN A 70 7.40 12.85 4.77
CA ASN A 70 7.99 13.56 5.92
C ASN A 70 6.98 14.10 6.93
N LYS A 71 5.69 14.17 6.56
CA LYS A 71 4.57 14.64 7.40
C LYS A 71 3.77 13.49 8.01
N VAL A 72 4.15 12.25 7.70
CA VAL A 72 3.60 11.03 8.29
C VAL A 72 4.49 10.61 9.46
N VAL A 73 3.86 10.12 10.51
CA VAL A 73 4.52 9.74 11.76
C VAL A 73 4.10 8.35 12.18
N GLN A 74 4.98 7.63 12.86
CA GLN A 74 4.63 6.44 13.60
C GLN A 74 4.12 6.83 14.99
N ILE A 75 3.11 6.13 15.49
CA ILE A 75 2.60 6.30 16.84
C ILE A 75 2.81 4.99 17.58
N GLU A 76 3.47 5.06 18.74
CA GLU A 76 3.66 3.94 19.66
C GLU A 76 3.03 4.27 21.02
N THR A 77 2.26 3.35 21.57
CA THR A 77 1.67 3.49 22.91
C THR A 77 2.49 2.71 23.95
N PRO A 78 2.42 3.08 25.25
CA PRO A 78 3.08 2.33 26.32
C PRO A 78 2.61 0.87 26.44
N VAL A 79 1.42 0.54 25.92
CA VAL A 79 0.83 -0.80 25.93
C VAL A 79 1.19 -1.63 24.68
N GLY A 80 2.05 -1.09 23.81
CA GLY A 80 2.59 -1.81 22.65
C GLY A 80 1.76 -1.71 21.37
N SER A 81 0.68 -0.92 21.35
CA SER A 81 -0.02 -0.57 20.11
C SER A 81 0.89 0.28 19.21
N ILE A 82 0.90 -0.04 17.91
CA ILE A 82 1.62 0.71 16.87
C ILE A 82 0.65 1.04 15.74
N GLY A 83 0.72 2.29 15.29
CA GLY A 83 0.02 2.76 14.10
C GLY A 83 0.74 3.92 13.45
N SER A 84 0.02 4.59 12.57
CA SER A 84 0.46 5.78 11.86
C SER A 84 -0.39 6.98 12.24
N GLY A 85 0.14 8.16 11.94
CA GLY A 85 -0.61 9.40 11.92
C GLY A 85 -0.02 10.35 10.90
N PHE A 86 -0.67 11.49 10.69
CA PHE A 86 -0.12 12.55 9.85
C PHE A 86 -0.43 13.93 10.42
N LEU A 87 0.50 14.86 10.15
CA LEU A 87 0.39 16.23 10.59
C LEU A 87 -0.74 16.94 9.84
N TYR A 88 -1.70 17.48 10.59
CA TYR A 88 -2.91 18.11 10.08
C TYR A 88 -2.94 19.63 10.30
N THR A 89 -2.31 20.13 11.38
CA THR A 89 -2.22 21.57 11.63
C THR A 89 -0.77 22.02 11.82
N THR A 90 -0.54 23.31 11.61
CA THR A 90 0.72 23.98 12.01
C THR A 90 0.90 24.06 13.53
N GLY A 91 -0.11 23.69 14.33
CA GLY A 91 -0.05 23.60 15.78
C GLY A 91 0.63 22.33 16.29
N GLY A 92 0.95 21.38 15.41
CA GLY A 92 1.49 20.07 15.80
C GLY A 92 0.41 19.02 16.05
N ASP A 93 -0.81 19.21 15.54
CA ASP A 93 -1.88 18.21 15.67
C ASP A 93 -1.76 17.13 14.61
N VAL A 94 -1.77 15.87 15.06
CA VAL A 94 -1.65 14.65 14.26
C VAL A 94 -2.97 13.92 14.29
N ILE A 95 -3.52 13.59 13.11
CA ILE A 95 -4.69 12.72 12.98
C ILE A 95 -4.21 11.26 12.99
N THR A 96 -4.96 10.37 13.66
CA THR A 96 -4.75 8.92 13.68
C THR A 96 -6.07 8.19 13.93
N ASN A 97 -6.05 6.86 14.06
CA ASN A 97 -7.21 6.09 14.46
C ASN A 97 -7.36 5.99 15.99
N ALA A 98 -8.61 5.86 16.46
CA ALA A 98 -8.91 5.70 17.87
C ALA A 98 -8.33 4.40 18.44
N HIS A 99 -8.41 3.29 17.69
CA HIS A 99 -7.87 2.01 18.14
C HIS A 99 -6.35 2.01 18.33
N VAL A 100 -5.62 2.89 17.61
CA VAL A 100 -4.16 3.03 17.74
C VAL A 100 -3.80 3.56 19.12
N VAL A 101 -4.54 4.55 19.63
CA VAL A 101 -4.23 5.28 20.86
C VAL A 101 -5.21 5.01 22.02
N ALA A 102 -6.06 3.99 21.89
CA ALA A 102 -7.08 3.66 22.88
C ALA A 102 -6.47 3.43 24.28
N ASN A 103 -7.19 3.91 25.30
CA ASN A 103 -6.80 3.83 26.72
C ASN A 103 -5.41 4.41 27.05
N THR A 104 -4.93 5.34 26.23
CA THR A 104 -3.62 5.99 26.41
C THR A 104 -3.78 7.51 26.39
N GLU A 105 -3.19 8.20 27.36
CA GLU A 105 -3.17 9.67 27.39
C GLU A 105 -1.96 10.26 26.66
N GLU A 106 -0.82 9.58 26.73
CA GLU A 106 0.46 9.99 26.18
C GLU A 106 1.06 8.89 25.31
N VAL A 107 1.49 9.25 24.10
CA VAL A 107 2.07 8.34 23.10
C VAL A 107 3.45 8.84 22.69
N THR A 108 4.28 7.92 22.17
CA THR A 108 5.51 8.29 21.48
C THR A 108 5.19 8.48 20.00
N VAL A 109 5.46 9.68 19.48
CA VAL A 109 5.31 10.01 18.06
C VAL A 109 6.70 10.04 17.43
N ILE A 110 6.94 9.18 16.45
CA ILE A 110 8.24 9.08 15.79
C ILE A 110 8.11 9.64 14.37
N SER A 111 8.84 10.72 14.11
CA SER A 111 8.88 11.35 12.79
C SER A 111 9.58 10.48 11.74
N ALA A 112 9.38 10.84 10.47
CA ALA A 112 10.09 10.34 9.30
C ALA A 112 11.63 10.30 9.42
N GLN A 113 12.23 11.12 10.30
CA GLN A 113 13.67 11.16 10.56
C GLN A 113 14.07 10.38 11.83
N ALA A 114 13.20 9.51 12.31
CA ALA A 114 13.36 8.71 13.52
C ALA A 114 13.59 9.50 14.80
N VAL A 115 13.11 10.76 14.84
CA VAL A 115 13.14 11.56 16.05
C VAL A 115 11.86 11.28 16.84
N PRO A 116 11.96 10.79 18.09
CA PRO A 116 10.81 10.59 18.96
C PRO A 116 10.39 11.91 19.62
N TYR A 117 9.09 12.12 19.70
CA TYR A 117 8.42 13.22 20.36
C TYR A 117 7.34 12.67 21.30
N THR A 118 6.99 13.45 22.30
CA THR A 118 5.87 13.13 23.18
C THR A 118 4.59 13.70 22.59
N GLY A 119 3.59 12.84 22.36
CA GLY A 119 2.26 13.26 21.90
C GLY A 119 1.21 13.05 22.98
N ARG A 120 0.27 14.00 23.10
CA ARG A 120 -0.88 13.88 24.00
C ARG A 120 -2.15 13.63 23.20
N VAL A 121 -2.93 12.61 23.57
CA VAL A 121 -4.26 12.38 22.98
C VAL A 121 -5.19 13.48 23.49
N ILE A 122 -5.69 14.32 22.58
CA ILE A 122 -6.57 15.46 22.90
C ILE A 122 -8.02 15.25 22.46
N GLY A 123 -8.25 14.27 21.59
CA GLY A 123 -9.57 13.91 21.07
C GLY A 123 -9.57 12.47 20.60
N ILE A 124 -10.67 11.75 20.83
CA ILE A 124 -10.83 10.34 20.42
C ILE A 124 -12.31 10.00 20.29
N SER A 125 -12.69 9.36 19.18
CA SER A 125 -14.07 8.92 18.93
C SER A 125 -14.33 7.57 19.57
N GLU A 126 -15.46 7.43 20.26
CA GLU A 126 -15.92 6.12 20.75
C GLU A 126 -16.45 5.22 19.62
N THR A 127 -16.83 5.82 18.48
CA THR A 127 -17.59 5.13 17.43
C THR A 127 -16.99 5.23 16.04
N GLU A 128 -16.25 6.28 15.70
CA GLU A 128 -15.82 6.56 14.31
C GLU A 128 -14.34 6.27 14.05
N ASP A 129 -13.67 5.59 14.99
CA ASP A 129 -12.27 5.16 14.89
C ASP A 129 -11.27 6.27 14.49
N ILE A 130 -11.48 7.50 14.94
CA ILE A 130 -10.56 8.63 14.74
C ILE A 130 -10.07 9.19 16.06
N ALA A 131 -8.87 9.75 16.08
CA ALA A 131 -8.30 10.45 17.21
C ALA A 131 -7.37 11.58 16.76
N VAL A 132 -7.11 12.52 17.67
CA VAL A 132 -6.15 13.61 17.50
C VAL A 132 -5.10 13.53 18.61
N VAL A 133 -3.84 13.55 18.20
CA VAL A 133 -2.66 13.60 19.07
C VAL A 133 -1.97 14.94 18.87
N ARG A 134 -1.80 15.73 19.92
CA ARG A 134 -1.04 16.98 19.89
C ARG A 134 0.43 16.74 20.23
N VAL A 135 1.31 17.22 19.37
CA VAL A 135 2.77 17.15 19.52
C VAL A 135 3.34 18.56 19.40
N GLU A 136 3.57 19.21 20.54
CA GLU A 136 3.98 20.63 20.59
C GLU A 136 5.30 20.87 19.82
N GLU A 137 6.21 19.90 19.83
CA GLU A 137 7.49 19.97 19.12
C GLU A 137 7.37 19.92 17.58
N LEU A 138 6.21 19.53 17.04
CA LEU A 138 5.93 19.58 15.60
C LEU A 138 5.26 20.90 15.17
N SER A 139 5.08 21.85 16.10
CA SER A 139 4.51 23.16 15.76
C SER A 139 5.41 23.94 14.78
N GLY A 140 4.77 24.61 13.81
CA GLY A 140 5.43 25.37 12.75
C GLY A 140 5.87 24.54 11.54
N ILE A 141 5.63 23.24 11.53
CA ILE A 141 5.78 22.39 10.35
C ILE A 141 4.51 22.50 9.50
N GLU A 142 4.67 22.60 8.19
CA GLU A 142 3.54 22.64 7.24
C GLU A 142 2.84 21.27 7.19
N PRO A 143 1.53 21.20 7.45
CA PRO A 143 0.78 19.94 7.44
C PRO A 143 0.57 19.39 6.03
N LEU A 144 -0.06 18.21 5.94
CA LEU A 144 -0.61 17.75 4.67
C LEU A 144 -1.84 18.57 4.30
N GLU A 145 -1.98 18.88 3.01
CA GLU A 145 -3.19 19.53 2.50
C GLU A 145 -4.35 18.54 2.46
N VAL A 146 -5.53 18.98 2.86
CA VAL A 146 -6.76 18.17 2.83
C VAL A 146 -7.66 18.58 1.68
N GLU A 147 -8.24 17.61 0.98
CA GLU A 147 -9.23 17.86 -0.07
C GLU A 147 -10.63 18.03 0.54
N MET A 148 -11.09 19.28 0.62
CA MET A 148 -12.37 19.64 1.25
C MET A 148 -13.54 19.73 0.26
N GLU A 149 -13.26 19.85 -1.05
CA GLU A 149 -14.31 20.17 -2.03
C GLU A 149 -14.86 18.91 -2.72
N LYS A 150 -14.04 17.89 -2.90
CA LYS A 150 -14.38 16.68 -3.65
C LYS A 150 -14.13 15.41 -2.85
N LYS A 151 -15.16 14.58 -2.69
CA LYS A 151 -14.99 13.19 -2.21
C LYS A 151 -14.35 12.33 -3.30
N ALA A 152 -13.75 11.22 -2.87
CA ALA A 152 -13.15 10.25 -3.78
C ALA A 152 -14.23 9.61 -4.68
N ASP A 153 -13.88 9.38 -5.94
CA ASP A 153 -14.70 8.65 -6.91
C ASP A 153 -14.10 7.27 -7.20
N LEU A 154 -14.92 6.36 -7.73
CA LEU A 154 -14.45 5.06 -8.21
C LEU A 154 -13.30 5.23 -9.21
N LYS A 155 -12.25 4.43 -9.02
CA LYS A 155 -11.00 4.42 -9.79
C LYS A 155 -10.11 5.65 -9.61
N ASP A 156 -10.41 6.52 -8.66
CA ASP A 156 -9.43 7.55 -8.28
C ASP A 156 -8.15 6.85 -7.80
N PRO A 157 -6.98 7.21 -8.34
CA PRO A 157 -5.72 6.61 -7.93
C PRO A 157 -5.32 7.16 -6.56
N VAL A 158 -4.84 6.29 -5.67
CA VAL A 158 -4.56 6.65 -4.28
C VAL A 158 -3.18 6.19 -3.80
N LEU A 159 -2.64 6.94 -2.85
CA LEU A 159 -1.43 6.60 -2.11
C LEU A 159 -1.79 6.52 -0.63
N ALA A 160 -1.75 5.32 -0.05
CA ALA A 160 -1.81 5.10 1.38
C ALA A 160 -0.42 5.25 1.96
N LEU A 161 -0.22 6.23 2.84
CA LEU A 161 1.05 6.43 3.53
C LEU A 161 0.95 5.91 4.95
N GLY A 162 2.02 5.28 5.44
CA GLY A 162 2.08 4.78 6.80
C GLY A 162 3.51 4.65 7.31
N SER A 163 3.67 4.28 8.57
CA SER A 163 4.94 3.91 9.18
C SER A 163 4.84 2.54 9.88
N PRO A 164 4.46 1.48 9.17
CA PRO A 164 4.31 0.17 9.79
C PRO A 164 5.66 -0.38 10.24
N LEU A 165 5.65 -0.98 11.44
CA LEU A 165 6.72 -1.87 11.91
C LEU A 165 8.12 -1.24 12.04
N GLY A 166 8.20 0.09 12.15
CA GLY A 166 9.48 0.81 12.17
C GLY A 166 10.06 1.11 10.78
N PHE A 167 9.32 0.83 9.70
CA PHE A 167 9.59 1.36 8.37
C PHE A 167 8.91 2.71 8.25
N GLN A 168 9.65 3.76 8.57
CA GLN A 168 9.11 5.10 8.45
C GLN A 168 8.79 5.42 7.00
N ASN A 169 7.54 5.85 6.80
CA ASN A 169 7.02 6.42 5.57
C ASN A 169 6.87 5.44 4.39
N THR A 170 6.29 4.27 4.62
CA THR A 170 5.84 3.43 3.52
C THR A 170 4.78 4.11 2.65
N VAL A 171 4.92 4.00 1.34
CA VAL A 171 3.92 4.36 0.32
C VAL A 171 3.35 3.07 -0.25
N MET A 172 2.05 2.88 -0.09
CA MET A 172 1.28 1.84 -0.76
C MET A 172 0.34 2.49 -1.77
N THR A 173 0.19 1.87 -2.92
CA THR A 173 -0.57 2.45 -4.03
C THR A 173 -1.78 1.62 -4.34
N GLY A 174 -2.85 2.26 -4.80
CA GLY A 174 -3.99 1.55 -5.31
C GLY A 174 -4.99 2.48 -5.97
N GLU A 175 -6.24 2.06 -5.95
CA GLU A 175 -7.39 2.82 -6.45
C GLU A 175 -8.59 2.62 -5.52
N ILE A 176 -9.54 3.55 -5.59
CA ILE A 176 -10.86 3.37 -4.98
C ILE A 176 -11.66 2.33 -5.78
N THR A 177 -12.07 1.25 -5.13
CA THR A 177 -12.84 0.15 -5.76
C THR A 177 -14.32 0.18 -5.44
N ASP A 178 -14.67 0.72 -4.28
CA ASP A 178 -16.04 0.95 -3.87
C ASP A 178 -16.09 2.17 -2.95
N THR A 179 -17.23 2.83 -2.89
CA THR A 179 -17.44 3.99 -2.02
C THR A 179 -18.66 3.72 -1.14
N ARG A 180 -18.68 4.34 0.04
CA ARG A 180 -19.82 4.30 0.97
C ARG A 180 -20.14 2.93 1.56
N GLN A 181 -19.12 2.09 1.76
CA GLN A 181 -19.30 0.85 2.48
C GLN A 181 -19.65 1.13 3.94
N SER A 182 -20.48 0.29 4.55
CA SER A 182 -20.82 0.43 5.96
C SER A 182 -20.77 -0.91 6.68
N PHE A 183 -19.97 -0.98 7.74
CA PHE A 183 -19.76 -2.19 8.52
C PHE A 183 -19.40 -1.84 9.97
N LYS A 184 -19.31 -2.87 10.82
CA LYS A 184 -19.02 -2.70 12.24
C LYS A 184 -17.88 -3.63 12.65
N ILE A 185 -16.86 -3.07 13.30
CA ILE A 185 -15.82 -3.81 14.01
C ILE A 185 -15.83 -3.26 15.42
N ASP A 186 -16.41 -4.01 16.37
CA ASP A 186 -16.63 -3.53 17.74
C ASP A 186 -15.32 -2.93 18.33
N PRO A 187 -15.36 -1.70 18.87
CA PRO A 187 -16.56 -0.87 19.14
C PRO A 187 -17.02 0.01 17.97
N PHE A 188 -16.22 0.11 16.90
CA PHE A 188 -16.35 1.14 15.89
C PHE A 188 -17.36 0.80 14.80
N HIS A 189 -17.98 1.85 14.30
CA HIS A 189 -18.91 1.88 13.19
C HIS A 189 -18.24 2.61 12.04
N TYR A 190 -17.89 1.86 10.99
CA TYR A 190 -17.34 2.41 9.77
C TYR A 190 -18.52 2.72 8.88
N ASN A 191 -18.90 3.99 8.80
CA ASN A 191 -20.02 4.46 8.00
C ASN A 191 -19.51 5.19 6.76
N GLU A 192 -20.09 4.84 5.61
CA GLU A 192 -19.74 5.41 4.31
C GLU A 192 -18.24 5.41 3.95
N VAL A 193 -17.48 4.39 4.38
CA VAL A 193 -16.04 4.29 4.11
C VAL A 193 -15.70 3.89 2.67
N ASP A 194 -14.54 4.33 2.20
CA ASP A 194 -14.02 4.00 0.88
C ASP A 194 -13.21 2.71 0.91
N GLN A 195 -13.42 1.85 -0.08
CA GLN A 195 -12.69 0.60 -0.25
C GLN A 195 -11.54 0.81 -1.25
N ILE A 196 -10.34 0.35 -0.91
CA ILE A 196 -9.13 0.57 -1.70
C ILE A 196 -8.40 -0.72 -2.04
N THR A 197 -7.70 -0.76 -3.18
CA THR A 197 -6.78 -1.85 -3.52
C THR A 197 -5.39 -1.70 -2.91
N ALA A 198 -5.07 -0.54 -2.35
CA ALA A 198 -3.76 -0.35 -1.74
C ALA A 198 -3.60 -1.35 -0.59
N PRO A 199 -2.53 -2.17 -0.56
CA PRO A 199 -2.34 -3.15 0.49
C PRO A 199 -2.17 -2.42 1.82
N ILE A 200 -3.17 -2.51 2.69
CA ILE A 200 -3.08 -2.04 4.07
C ILE A 200 -2.62 -3.22 4.92
N SER A 201 -1.80 -2.94 5.95
CA SER A 201 -1.28 -3.92 6.89
C SER A 201 -1.24 -3.29 8.28
N PRO A 202 -1.10 -4.08 9.36
CA PRO A 202 -0.88 -3.55 10.70
C PRO A 202 0.26 -2.53 10.73
N GLY A 203 -0.07 -1.30 11.14
CA GLY A 203 0.84 -0.17 11.18
C GLY A 203 0.58 0.92 10.14
N ASN A 204 -0.20 0.67 9.09
CA ASN A 204 -0.75 1.72 8.21
C ASN A 204 -1.98 2.42 8.84
N SER A 205 -2.66 1.77 9.79
CA SER A 205 -3.83 2.33 10.48
C SER A 205 -3.52 3.71 11.08
N GLY A 206 -4.33 4.70 10.72
CA GLY A 206 -4.24 6.10 11.13
C GLY A 206 -3.42 6.97 10.17
N GLY A 207 -2.76 6.37 9.18
CA GLY A 207 -2.06 7.09 8.11
C GLY A 207 -2.99 7.78 7.11
N PRO A 208 -2.47 8.71 6.30
CA PRO A 208 -3.28 9.42 5.31
C PRO A 208 -3.44 8.58 4.03
N LEU A 209 -4.65 8.59 3.48
CA LEU A 209 -4.91 8.24 2.10
C LEU A 209 -4.89 9.51 1.26
N LEU A 210 -3.93 9.60 0.33
CA LEU A 210 -3.78 10.73 -0.58
C LEU A 210 -4.37 10.40 -1.95
N HIS A 211 -4.96 11.40 -2.62
CA HIS A 211 -5.22 11.30 -4.05
C HIS A 211 -3.89 11.40 -4.83
N ALA A 212 -3.57 10.42 -5.66
CA ALA A 212 -2.22 10.27 -6.23
C ALA A 212 -1.81 11.37 -7.22
N GLU A 213 -2.77 12.15 -7.76
CA GLU A 213 -2.47 13.27 -8.66
C GLU A 213 -2.31 14.61 -7.92
N THR A 214 -3.08 14.83 -6.85
CA THR A 214 -3.12 16.12 -6.14
C THR A 214 -2.29 16.09 -4.87
N LEU A 215 -1.98 14.90 -4.37
CA LEU A 215 -1.29 14.62 -3.11
C LEU A 215 -1.99 15.20 -1.87
N LYS A 216 -3.27 15.54 -2.00
CA LYS A 216 -4.11 15.95 -0.87
C LYS A 216 -4.70 14.73 -0.17
N VAL A 217 -4.87 14.84 1.14
CA VAL A 217 -5.55 13.85 1.97
C VAL A 217 -7.02 13.81 1.59
N ILE A 218 -7.49 12.62 1.24
CA ILE A 218 -8.90 12.32 0.97
C ILE A 218 -9.47 11.38 2.04
N GLY A 219 -8.63 10.71 2.85
CA GLY A 219 -9.10 9.85 3.91
C GLY A 219 -8.03 9.40 4.89
N ILE A 220 -8.44 8.57 5.85
CA ILE A 220 -7.63 8.00 6.92
C ILE A 220 -7.68 6.47 6.78
N THR A 221 -6.55 5.83 6.47
CA THR A 221 -6.47 4.37 6.34
C THR A 221 -6.74 3.71 7.68
N SER A 222 -7.74 2.82 7.77
CA SER A 222 -8.27 2.41 9.08
C SER A 222 -8.42 0.90 9.28
N ALA A 223 -8.91 0.17 8.28
CA ALA A 223 -9.17 -1.26 8.42
C ALA A 223 -8.76 -2.02 7.16
N GLU A 224 -8.53 -3.32 7.32
CA GLU A 224 -8.27 -4.26 6.24
C GLU A 224 -9.30 -5.39 6.28
N GLU A 225 -9.63 -5.96 5.11
CA GLU A 225 -10.31 -7.24 5.00
C GLU A 225 -9.36 -8.23 4.29
N PRO A 226 -8.52 -8.95 5.05
CA PRO A 226 -7.47 -9.80 4.48
C PRO A 226 -7.99 -10.91 3.57
N GLN A 227 -9.25 -11.34 3.74
CA GLN A 227 -9.84 -12.39 2.89
C GLN A 227 -10.16 -11.93 1.47
N LYS A 228 -10.15 -10.62 1.23
CA LYS A 228 -10.50 -10.01 -0.05
C LYS A 228 -9.37 -9.17 -0.64
N ASP A 229 -8.23 -9.09 0.04
CA ASP A 229 -7.08 -8.25 -0.33
C ASP A 229 -7.49 -6.78 -0.57
N VAL A 230 -8.33 -6.23 0.32
CA VAL A 230 -8.82 -4.84 0.23
C VAL A 230 -8.66 -4.11 1.57
N GLY A 231 -8.37 -2.82 1.46
CA GLY A 231 -8.33 -1.89 2.59
C GLY A 231 -9.57 -1.00 2.65
N TYR A 232 -9.76 -0.35 3.79
CA TYR A 232 -10.80 0.65 4.02
C TYR A 232 -10.22 1.94 4.59
N SER A 233 -10.72 3.05 4.07
CA SER A 233 -10.35 4.40 4.47
C SER A 233 -11.58 5.21 4.88
N ILE A 234 -11.48 5.91 6.00
CA ILE A 234 -12.50 6.86 6.46
C ILE A 234 -12.34 8.15 5.64
N PRO A 235 -13.36 8.61 4.89
CA PRO A 235 -13.26 9.87 4.17
C PRO A 235 -13.06 11.02 5.15
N ILE A 236 -11.98 11.79 4.96
CA ILE A 236 -11.59 12.83 5.93
C ILE A 236 -12.68 13.90 6.04
N GLN A 237 -13.39 14.19 4.95
CA GLN A 237 -14.45 15.18 4.90
C GLN A 237 -15.64 14.84 5.82
N ASP A 238 -15.83 13.56 6.16
CA ASP A 238 -16.93 13.13 7.04
C ASP A 238 -16.62 13.34 8.52
N VAL A 239 -15.35 13.57 8.86
CA VAL A 239 -14.87 13.64 10.24
C VAL A 239 -14.16 14.95 10.61
N VAL A 240 -13.88 15.83 9.63
CA VAL A 240 -13.16 17.11 9.84
C VAL A 240 -13.79 17.95 10.94
N ASP A 241 -15.12 18.11 10.97
CA ASP A 241 -15.81 18.92 11.99
C ASP A 241 -15.50 18.42 13.42
N GLN A 242 -15.42 17.10 13.62
CA GLN A 242 -15.10 16.51 14.92
C GLN A 242 -13.61 16.68 15.26
N LEU A 243 -12.72 16.51 14.28
CA LEU A 243 -11.28 16.69 14.45
C LEU A 243 -10.95 18.14 14.82
N GLU A 244 -11.49 19.11 14.08
CA GLU A 244 -11.32 20.54 14.35
C GLU A 244 -11.88 20.94 15.71
N HIS A 245 -13.04 20.40 16.09
CA HIS A 245 -13.61 20.65 17.41
C HIS A 245 -12.67 20.21 18.54
N TRP A 246 -12.05 19.03 18.47
CA TRP A 246 -11.09 18.60 19.50
C TRP A 246 -9.78 19.39 19.49
N ILE A 247 -9.37 19.90 18.33
CA ILE A 247 -8.19 20.74 18.21
C ILE A 247 -8.42 22.08 18.93
N GLU A 248 -9.60 22.67 18.77
CA GLU A 248 -10.00 23.91 19.44
C GLU A 248 -10.34 23.69 20.93
N GLU A 249 -11.10 22.64 21.23
CA GLU A 249 -11.60 22.28 22.56
C GLU A 249 -11.24 20.81 22.87
N PRO A 250 -10.01 20.55 23.37
CA PRO A 250 -9.59 19.22 23.80
C PRO A 250 -10.55 18.59 24.82
N LEU A 251 -10.72 17.28 24.74
CA LEU A 251 -11.48 16.52 25.72
C LEU A 251 -10.87 16.67 27.13
N GLU A 252 -11.71 16.94 28.13
CA GLU A 252 -11.29 17.00 29.53
C GLU A 252 -10.93 15.62 30.08
N GLU A 253 -11.69 14.60 29.68
CA GLU A 253 -11.50 13.19 30.04
C GLU A 253 -11.60 12.33 28.78
N LEU A 254 -10.67 11.36 28.64
CA LEU A 254 -10.71 10.42 27.53
C LEU A 254 -11.64 9.24 27.85
N PRO A 255 -12.47 8.79 26.89
CA PRO A 255 -13.29 7.61 27.06
C PRO A 255 -12.44 6.34 27.27
N VAL A 256 -12.96 5.43 28.08
CA VAL A 256 -12.31 4.15 28.37
C VAL A 256 -12.93 3.06 27.51
N PHE A 257 -12.09 2.41 26.71
CA PHE A 257 -12.47 1.32 25.83
C PHE A 257 -12.26 -0.02 26.54
N SER A 258 -13.34 -0.56 27.11
CA SER A 258 -13.30 -1.78 27.92
C SER A 258 -12.70 -3.00 27.19
N GLN A 259 -12.93 -3.11 25.88
CA GLN A 259 -12.37 -4.15 25.02
C GLN A 259 -10.85 -4.06 24.86
N TYR A 260 -10.28 -2.85 24.94
CA TYR A 260 -8.82 -2.64 24.95
C TYR A 260 -8.22 -2.66 26.37
N ALA A 261 -9.06 -2.60 27.41
CA ALA A 261 -8.60 -2.59 28.81
C ALA A 261 -8.05 -3.94 29.29
N ALA A 262 -8.46 -5.05 28.67
CA ALA A 262 -7.96 -6.40 28.97
C ALA A 262 -6.70 -6.77 28.16
N GLN A 263 -6.26 -5.92 27.23
CA GLN A 263 -5.22 -6.21 26.23
C GLN A 263 -3.94 -5.39 26.41
N ALA A 264 -3.74 -4.72 27.55
CA ALA A 264 -2.52 -3.95 27.86
C ALA A 264 -1.22 -4.79 27.96
N GLY A 265 -1.20 -5.99 27.38
CA GLY A 265 -0.03 -6.81 27.12
C GLY A 265 -0.21 -7.80 25.96
N ASP A 266 -1.24 -7.65 25.11
CA ASP A 266 -1.64 -8.66 24.11
C ASP A 266 -2.27 -8.08 22.82
N LEU A 267 -2.16 -6.76 22.56
CA LEU A 267 -2.37 -6.29 21.19
C LEU A 267 -1.30 -6.96 20.30
N PRO A 268 -1.67 -7.65 19.22
CA PRO A 268 -0.71 -8.43 18.44
C PRO A 268 0.29 -7.46 17.80
N PHE A 269 1.46 -7.36 18.41
CA PHE A 269 2.64 -6.87 17.71
C PHE A 269 2.85 -7.85 16.54
N PRO A 270 2.96 -7.38 15.30
CA PRO A 270 3.08 -8.30 14.19
C PRO A 270 4.28 -9.20 14.42
N SER A 271 4.09 -10.48 14.19
CA SER A 271 5.14 -11.49 14.29
C SER A 271 6.34 -11.09 13.42
N LYS A 272 7.53 -11.63 13.71
CA LYS A 272 8.72 -11.30 12.90
C LYS A 272 8.48 -11.68 11.43
N GLU A 273 7.68 -12.70 11.21
CA GLU A 273 7.23 -13.24 9.94
C GLU A 273 6.35 -12.24 9.18
N GLU A 274 5.30 -11.71 9.84
CA GLU A 274 4.45 -10.66 9.26
C GLU A 274 5.26 -9.41 8.95
N GLN A 275 6.23 -9.06 9.81
CA GLN A 275 7.10 -7.91 9.56
C GLN A 275 8.01 -8.11 8.36
N ALA A 276 8.53 -9.33 8.17
CA ALA A 276 9.36 -9.65 7.02
C ALA A 276 8.53 -9.64 5.74
N LEU A 277 7.34 -10.26 5.75
CA LEU A 277 6.44 -10.27 4.61
C LEU A 277 6.10 -8.86 4.14
N TYR A 278 5.73 -8.00 5.09
CA TYR A 278 5.46 -6.59 4.84
C TYR A 278 6.64 -5.88 4.16
N LEU A 279 7.86 -6.08 4.66
CA LEU A 279 9.05 -5.47 4.06
C LEU A 279 9.24 -5.90 2.61
N ILE A 280 8.96 -7.18 2.31
CA ILE A 280 9.10 -7.72 0.96
C ILE A 280 8.03 -7.16 0.02
N GLU A 281 6.78 -7.07 0.47
CA GLU A 281 5.71 -6.42 -0.28
C GLU A 281 6.04 -4.94 -0.57
N TYR A 282 6.51 -4.22 0.45
CA TYR A 282 6.91 -2.82 0.29
C TYR A 282 8.10 -2.65 -0.66
N PHE A 283 9.09 -3.55 -0.62
CA PHE A 283 10.22 -3.55 -1.54
C PHE A 283 9.77 -3.70 -3.00
N TYR A 284 8.94 -4.70 -3.29
CA TYR A 284 8.48 -4.95 -4.66
C TYR A 284 7.47 -3.89 -5.14
N SER A 285 6.62 -3.37 -4.26
CA SER A 285 5.77 -2.22 -4.57
C SER A 285 6.62 -1.00 -4.93
N SER A 286 7.65 -0.67 -4.14
CA SER A 286 8.56 0.44 -4.45
C SER A 286 9.22 0.29 -5.82
N LEU A 287 9.65 -0.93 -6.17
CA LEU A 287 10.20 -1.23 -7.50
C LEU A 287 9.17 -1.06 -8.63
N GLN A 288 7.93 -1.53 -8.43
CA GLN A 288 6.85 -1.40 -9.38
C GLN A 288 6.52 0.08 -9.71
N PHE A 289 6.66 0.99 -8.74
CA PHE A 289 6.47 2.43 -8.93
C PHE A 289 7.70 3.18 -9.43
N GLY A 290 8.81 2.48 -9.71
CA GLY A 290 10.08 3.11 -10.08
C GLY A 290 10.73 3.88 -8.93
N ASP A 291 10.27 3.71 -7.69
CA ASP A 291 10.90 4.29 -6.50
C ASP A 291 12.08 3.43 -6.03
N TYR A 292 13.10 3.42 -6.88
CA TYR A 292 14.34 2.69 -6.62
C TYR A 292 15.09 3.25 -5.41
N VAL A 293 14.88 4.52 -5.05
CA VAL A 293 15.53 5.13 -3.88
C VAL A 293 15.00 4.51 -2.61
N THR A 294 13.68 4.41 -2.47
CA THR A 294 13.02 3.76 -1.36
C THR A 294 13.36 2.27 -1.30
N ALA A 295 13.23 1.56 -2.42
CA ALA A 295 13.59 0.14 -2.50
C ALA A 295 15.05 -0.11 -2.09
N TYR A 296 15.97 0.77 -2.51
CA TYR A 296 17.37 0.69 -2.09
C TYR A 296 17.56 1.08 -0.62
N SER A 297 16.78 2.03 -0.09
CA SER A 297 16.92 2.53 1.28
C SER A 297 16.68 1.44 2.34
N ILE A 298 15.78 0.49 2.05
CA ILE A 298 15.45 -0.63 2.92
C ILE A 298 16.45 -1.80 2.83
N MET A 299 17.41 -1.75 1.91
CA MET A 299 18.55 -2.66 1.89
C MET A 299 19.52 -2.37 3.05
N SER A 300 20.12 -3.42 3.58
CA SER A 300 21.10 -3.34 4.68
C SER A 300 22.39 -2.61 4.27
N SER A 301 23.13 -2.11 5.25
CA SER A 301 24.45 -1.51 5.01
C SER A 301 25.43 -2.48 4.35
N ALA A 302 25.38 -3.76 4.73
CA ALA A 302 26.19 -4.83 4.14
C ALA A 302 25.89 -5.00 2.65
N TYR A 303 24.60 -5.13 2.27
CA TYR A 303 24.19 -5.22 0.88
C TYR A 303 24.65 -4.01 0.06
N LYS A 304 24.47 -2.79 0.61
CA LYS A 304 24.86 -1.54 -0.05
C LYS A 304 26.37 -1.38 -0.22
N SER A 305 27.17 -2.03 0.63
CA SER A 305 28.63 -1.99 0.52
C SER A 305 29.16 -2.77 -0.69
N GLU A 306 28.39 -3.75 -1.16
CA GLU A 306 28.71 -4.60 -2.31
C GLU A 306 27.95 -4.18 -3.58
N ASN A 307 26.77 -3.57 -3.43
CA ASN A 307 25.87 -3.21 -4.53
C ASN A 307 25.61 -1.70 -4.50
N ARG A 308 26.15 -0.97 -5.47
CA ARG A 308 25.92 0.47 -5.59
C ARG A 308 24.48 0.72 -6.06
N TYR A 309 23.94 1.87 -5.68
CA TYR A 309 22.59 2.28 -6.10
C TYR A 309 22.36 2.20 -7.62
N GLU A 310 23.34 2.64 -8.42
CA GLU A 310 23.23 2.59 -9.89
C GLU A 310 23.12 1.16 -10.40
N ASP A 311 23.92 0.24 -9.86
CA ASP A 311 23.91 -1.18 -10.24
C ASP A 311 22.57 -1.82 -9.86
N PHE A 312 22.12 -1.59 -8.61
CA PHE A 312 20.81 -2.02 -8.11
C PHE A 312 19.66 -1.53 -9.00
N ARG A 313 19.63 -0.23 -9.31
CA ARG A 313 18.58 0.36 -10.15
C ARG A 313 18.56 -0.26 -11.55
N ASN A 314 19.74 -0.47 -12.14
CA ASN A 314 19.86 -1.00 -13.50
C ASN A 314 19.30 -2.42 -13.64
N GLU A 315 19.25 -3.21 -12.56
CA GLU A 315 18.63 -4.55 -12.58
C GLU A 315 17.13 -4.51 -12.88
N PHE A 316 16.45 -3.40 -12.57
CA PHE A 316 15.01 -3.26 -12.68
C PHE A 316 14.58 -2.29 -13.80
N LEU A 317 15.52 -1.57 -14.44
CA LEU A 317 15.20 -0.58 -15.48
C LEU A 317 14.60 -1.19 -16.76
N SER A 318 14.93 -2.45 -17.07
CA SER A 318 14.41 -3.13 -18.26
C SER A 318 13.07 -3.82 -18.03
N VAL A 319 12.57 -3.80 -16.80
CA VAL A 319 11.34 -4.47 -16.39
C VAL A 319 10.16 -3.53 -16.63
N SER A 320 9.24 -3.94 -17.50
CA SER A 320 8.05 -3.18 -17.90
C SER A 320 6.94 -3.27 -16.84
N SER A 321 6.80 -4.42 -16.20
CA SER A 321 5.88 -4.65 -15.08
C SER A 321 6.52 -5.63 -14.11
N LEU A 322 6.23 -5.46 -12.82
CA LEU A 322 6.73 -6.31 -11.75
C LEU A 322 5.62 -6.49 -10.72
N SER A 323 5.37 -7.73 -10.32
CA SER A 323 4.40 -8.07 -9.28
C SER A 323 4.94 -9.18 -8.37
N LEU A 324 4.61 -9.08 -7.08
CA LEU A 324 4.83 -10.12 -6.10
C LEU A 324 3.60 -11.04 -6.09
N GLU A 325 3.75 -12.28 -6.55
CA GLU A 325 2.64 -13.23 -6.68
C GLU A 325 2.41 -14.05 -5.41
N ALA A 326 3.50 -14.38 -4.71
CA ALA A 326 3.45 -15.15 -3.47
C ALA A 326 4.72 -14.91 -2.64
N ALA A 327 4.61 -15.07 -1.33
CA ALA A 327 5.75 -15.06 -0.43
C ALA A 327 5.59 -16.13 0.66
N GLU A 328 6.56 -17.04 0.74
CA GLU A 328 6.62 -18.07 1.79
C GLU A 328 7.67 -17.69 2.84
N VAL A 329 7.28 -17.69 4.11
CA VAL A 329 8.13 -17.23 5.22
C VAL A 329 8.67 -18.41 6.02
N PHE A 330 9.96 -18.38 6.33
CA PHE A 330 10.67 -19.37 7.14
C PHE A 330 11.44 -18.68 8.25
N ASP A 331 11.16 -19.03 9.51
CA ASP A 331 11.90 -18.54 10.68
C ASP A 331 13.30 -19.17 10.75
N VAL A 332 14.33 -18.31 10.78
CA VAL A 332 15.74 -18.68 10.91
C VAL A 332 16.34 -17.99 12.16
N SER A 333 15.73 -18.22 13.33
CA SER A 333 16.22 -17.84 14.68
C SER A 333 16.37 -16.33 14.91
N GLU A 334 17.35 -15.68 14.27
CA GLU A 334 17.60 -14.24 14.36
C GLU A 334 17.18 -13.47 13.10
N GLU A 335 16.97 -14.18 11.99
CA GLU A 335 16.54 -13.61 10.71
C GLU A 335 15.34 -14.39 10.18
N ILE A 336 14.61 -13.77 9.26
CA ILE A 336 13.51 -14.40 8.55
C ILE A 336 13.92 -14.58 7.11
N LYS A 337 13.74 -15.78 6.58
CA LYS A 337 13.91 -16.06 5.16
C LYS A 337 12.55 -15.99 4.48
N VAL A 338 12.47 -15.28 3.37
CA VAL A 338 11.28 -15.17 2.54
C VAL A 338 11.61 -15.70 1.14
N ASN A 339 10.86 -16.69 0.69
CA ASN A 339 10.88 -17.11 -0.71
C ASN A 339 9.77 -16.35 -1.45
N ALA A 340 10.14 -15.31 -2.20
CA ALA A 340 9.23 -14.47 -2.95
C ALA A 340 9.12 -14.97 -4.40
N THR A 341 7.92 -15.32 -4.86
CA THR A 341 7.62 -15.60 -6.26
C THR A 341 7.24 -14.29 -6.93
N VAL A 342 8.06 -13.85 -7.87
CA VAL A 342 7.93 -12.56 -8.56
C VAL A 342 7.65 -12.83 -10.03
N GLU A 343 6.58 -12.24 -10.54
CA GLU A 343 6.31 -12.16 -11.96
C GLU A 343 6.80 -10.81 -12.50
N TYR A 344 7.47 -10.83 -13.64
CA TYR A 344 7.95 -9.62 -14.27
C TYR A 344 7.93 -9.73 -15.79
N GLU A 345 7.66 -8.62 -16.46
CA GLU A 345 7.62 -8.54 -17.92
C GLU A 345 8.80 -7.74 -18.44
N VAL A 346 9.45 -8.28 -19.47
CA VAL A 346 10.54 -7.61 -20.18
C VAL A 346 10.25 -7.63 -21.68
N PHE A 347 10.77 -6.63 -22.40
CA PHE A 347 10.76 -6.66 -23.86
C PHE A 347 11.91 -7.52 -24.39
N GLU A 348 11.57 -8.63 -25.07
CA GLU A 348 12.50 -9.45 -25.83
C GLU A 348 12.06 -9.46 -27.30
N ASP A 349 12.94 -9.03 -28.21
CA ASP A 349 12.67 -8.98 -29.65
C ASP A 349 11.33 -8.29 -30.02
N ASP A 350 11.07 -7.12 -29.42
CA ASP A 350 9.83 -6.32 -29.56
C ASP A 350 8.53 -7.04 -29.11
N GLN A 351 8.65 -8.10 -28.31
CA GLN A 351 7.53 -8.79 -27.66
C GLN A 351 7.65 -8.71 -26.15
N LEU A 352 6.52 -8.51 -25.49
CA LEU A 352 6.42 -8.55 -24.04
C LEU A 352 6.48 -10.03 -23.60
N VAL A 353 7.50 -10.38 -22.82
CA VAL A 353 7.69 -11.73 -22.30
C VAL A 353 7.53 -11.69 -20.78
N THR A 354 6.55 -12.44 -20.29
CA THR A 354 6.30 -12.66 -18.86
C THR A 354 7.23 -13.76 -18.33
N ASN A 355 7.96 -13.46 -17.28
CA ASN A 355 8.84 -14.38 -16.57
C ASN A 355 8.41 -14.50 -15.12
N THR A 356 8.57 -15.68 -14.54
CA THR A 356 8.32 -15.93 -13.12
C THR A 356 9.59 -16.48 -12.49
N GLU A 357 10.08 -15.82 -11.44
CA GLU A 357 11.28 -16.24 -10.71
C GLU A 357 11.01 -16.30 -9.19
N VAL A 358 11.79 -17.14 -8.50
CA VAL A 358 11.76 -17.22 -7.04
C VAL A 358 13.01 -16.58 -6.47
N TYR A 359 12.82 -15.57 -5.64
CA TYR A 359 13.88 -14.88 -4.90
C TYR A 359 13.94 -15.41 -3.47
N GLU A 360 15.12 -15.80 -3.03
CA GLU A 360 15.42 -16.04 -1.63
C GLU A 360 15.90 -14.73 -0.99
N ILE A 361 15.16 -14.24 -0.01
CA ILE A 361 15.39 -12.96 0.64
C ILE A 361 15.60 -13.17 2.13
N MET A 362 16.71 -12.65 2.66
CA MET A 362 16.96 -12.67 4.10
C MET A 362 16.60 -11.31 4.69
N VAL A 363 15.75 -11.32 5.71
CA VAL A 363 15.26 -10.14 6.42
C VAL A 363 15.74 -10.18 7.87
N GLY A 364 16.31 -9.07 8.34
CA GLY A 364 16.84 -8.96 9.70
C GLY A 364 17.00 -7.52 10.16
N ARG A 365 17.25 -7.30 11.45
CA ARG A 365 17.38 -5.93 11.99
C ARG A 365 18.79 -5.35 11.85
N GLU A 366 18.89 -4.04 11.64
CA GLU A 366 20.10 -3.22 11.64
C GLU A 366 19.77 -1.88 12.29
N ASN A 367 20.47 -1.52 13.38
CA ASN A 367 20.20 -0.31 14.16
C ASN A 367 18.72 -0.15 14.53
N ASN A 368 18.10 -1.25 14.97
CA ASN A 368 16.68 -1.37 15.31
C ASN A 368 15.68 -1.24 14.13
N HIS A 369 16.12 -1.00 12.90
CA HIS A 369 15.27 -1.05 11.70
C HIS A 369 15.33 -2.43 11.06
N LEU A 370 14.20 -2.93 10.59
CA LEU A 370 14.18 -4.14 9.77
C LEU A 370 14.76 -3.80 8.38
N LYS A 371 15.53 -4.71 7.77
CA LYS A 371 16.26 -4.49 6.52
C LYS A 371 16.32 -5.78 5.71
N ILE A 372 16.37 -5.64 4.38
CA ILE A 372 16.74 -6.73 3.48
C ILE A 372 18.26 -6.91 3.57
N LYS A 373 18.68 -8.02 4.19
CA LYS A 373 20.08 -8.38 4.40
C LYS A 373 20.70 -8.94 3.13
N GLN A 374 19.95 -9.77 2.43
CA GLN A 374 20.37 -10.45 1.22
C GLN A 374 19.18 -10.63 0.29
N LEU A 375 19.43 -10.48 -1.01
CA LEU A 375 18.49 -10.74 -2.10
C LEU A 375 19.21 -11.61 -3.13
N SER A 376 18.73 -12.83 -3.36
CA SER A 376 19.36 -13.78 -4.30
C SER A 376 18.31 -14.51 -5.13
N ARG A 377 18.59 -14.68 -6.42
CA ARG A 377 17.80 -15.54 -7.33
C ARG A 377 18.14 -17.01 -7.06
N ASN A 378 17.11 -17.85 -7.00
CA ASN A 378 17.26 -19.29 -6.76
C ASN A 378 17.42 -20.08 -8.06
#